data_AF-A0AAJ1VBL1-F1
#
_entry.id   AF-A0AAJ1VBL1-F1
#
_cell.length_a   1.000
_cell.length_b   1.000
_cell.length_c   1.000
_cell.angle_alpha   90.00
_cell.angle_beta   90.00
_cell.angle_gamma   90.00
#
_symmetry.space_group_name_H-M   'P 1'
#
loop_
_entity.id
_entity.type
_entity.pdbx_description
1 polymer ?
#
loop_
_entity_poly.entity_id
_entity_poly.type
_entity_poly.pdbx_seq_one_letter_code
_entity_poly.pdbx_strand_id
1 'polypeptide(L)' 'MSKVSWCSRKNNCNSFNEGETVDYFMGSGSTGQAAKNLNRNFIGFELDNTYLKKVSKALHNDTVS' A
#
# COMPACT_ATOMS: atom_id res chain seq x y z
N MET A 1 -33.76 21.95 4.30
CA MET A 1 -32.41 22.53 4.51
C MET A 1 -31.54 21.47 5.17
N SER A 2 -30.76 20.74 4.36
CA SER A 2 -29.90 19.65 4.85
C SER A 2 -28.44 20.08 4.78
N LYS A 3 -27.76 19.85 5.91
CA LYS A 3 -26.56 20.52 6.39
C LYS A 3 -25.30 20.01 5.67
N VAL A 4 -24.65 20.89 4.91
CA VAL A 4 -23.23 20.75 4.53
C VAL A 4 -22.37 20.95 5.79
N SER A 5 -21.60 19.93 6.17
CA SER A 5 -20.64 20.01 7.27
C SER A 5 -19.23 20.05 6.70
N TRP A 6 -18.77 21.27 6.46
CA TRP A 6 -17.36 21.59 6.26
C TRP A 6 -16.55 21.20 7.50
N CYS A 7 -15.32 20.76 7.25
CA CYS A 7 -14.31 20.29 8.21
C CYS A 7 -14.23 21.16 9.49
N SER A 8 -14.76 20.65 10.60
CA SER A 8 -14.63 21.25 11.94
C SER A 8 -14.67 20.15 12.99
N ARG A 9 -13.66 19.28 12.96
CA ARG A 9 -13.26 18.42 14.08
C ARG A 9 -11.84 17.93 13.78
N LYS A 10 -10.84 18.56 14.39
CA LYS A 10 -9.54 17.89 14.54
C LYS A 10 -9.81 16.55 15.23
N ASN A 11 -9.22 15.47 14.72
CA ASN A 11 -8.73 14.28 15.47
C ASN A 11 -8.57 12.99 14.64
N ASN A 12 -8.41 13.04 13.31
CA ASN A 12 -7.63 11.99 12.62
C ASN A 12 -7.15 12.50 11.26
N CYS A 13 -6.18 13.40 11.29
CA CYS A 13 -5.32 13.63 10.13
C CYS A 13 -4.07 12.77 10.33
N ASN A 14 -4.23 11.44 10.35
CA ASN A 14 -3.09 10.55 10.22
C ASN A 14 -2.69 10.58 8.75
N SER A 15 -1.94 11.59 8.36
CA SER A 15 -1.09 11.49 7.17
C SER A 15 -0.11 10.35 7.45
N PHE A 16 -0.44 9.15 6.97
CA PHE A 16 0.29 7.91 7.21
C PHE A 16 0.09 7.35 8.63
N ASN A 17 -0.42 6.12 8.75
CA ASN A 17 -0.35 5.42 10.04
C ASN A 17 1.11 4.98 10.29
N GLU A 18 1.59 5.11 11.53
CA GLU A 18 2.92 4.64 11.93
C GLU A 18 3.04 3.13 11.61
N GLY A 19 3.75 2.78 10.54
CA GLY A 19 3.91 1.39 10.10
C GLY A 19 3.50 1.12 8.65
N GLU A 20 2.82 2.06 7.99
CA GLU A 20 2.64 2.02 6.54
C GLU A 20 4.02 2.16 5.85
N THR A 21 4.21 1.50 4.72
CA THR A 21 5.43 1.62 3.90
C THR A 21 5.00 1.92 2.47
N VAL A 22 5.47 3.04 1.91
CA VAL A 22 5.22 3.42 0.51
C VAL A 22 6.50 3.31 -0.27
N ASP A 23 6.45 2.57 -1.37
CA ASP A 23 7.58 2.42 -2.30
C ASP A 23 7.14 2.85 -3.71
N TYR A 24 7.69 3.95 -4.19
CA TYR A 24 7.33 4.52 -5.50
C TYR A 24 8.03 3.85 -6.69
N PHE A 25 9.08 3.03 -6.43
CA PHE A 25 9.86 2.34 -7.45
C PHE A 25 10.05 0.88 -7.03
N MET A 26 8.93 0.18 -6.91
CA MET A 26 8.87 -1.15 -6.34
C MET A 26 9.75 -2.17 -7.07
N GLY A 27 9.99 -1.99 -8.37
CA GLY A 27 10.91 -2.82 -9.15
C GLY A 27 10.59 -4.30 -9.06
N SER A 28 11.47 -5.08 -8.43
CA SER A 28 11.29 -6.52 -8.22
C SER A 28 10.34 -6.90 -7.09
N GLY A 29 9.83 -5.93 -6.31
CA GLY A 29 8.80 -6.17 -5.30
C GLY A 29 9.31 -6.73 -3.96
N SER A 30 10.62 -6.73 -3.72
CA SER A 30 11.22 -7.24 -2.48
C SER A 30 10.71 -6.49 -1.23
N THR A 31 10.52 -5.18 -1.33
CA THR A 31 9.94 -4.35 -0.25
C THR A 31 8.53 -4.82 0.11
N GLY A 32 7.71 -5.14 -0.91
CA GLY A 32 6.34 -5.64 -0.71
C GLY A 32 6.32 -7.02 -0.06
N GLN A 33 7.24 -7.91 -0.43
CA GLN A 33 7.34 -9.24 0.18
C GLN A 33 7.77 -9.15 1.66
N ALA A 34 8.74 -8.29 1.98
CA ALA A 34 9.15 -8.03 3.35
C ALA A 34 8.01 -7.41 4.18
N ALA A 35 7.25 -6.48 3.61
CA ALA A 35 6.09 -5.90 4.28
C ALA A 35 4.99 -6.93 4.54
N LYS A 36 4.71 -7.83 3.58
CA LYS A 36 3.79 -8.96 3.75
C LYS A 36 4.23 -9.88 4.90
N ASN A 37 5.52 -10.24 4.94
CA ASN A 37 6.08 -11.09 6.00
C ASN A 37 6.05 -10.43 7.38
N LEU A 38 6.18 -9.10 7.45
CA LEU A 38 6.10 -8.30 8.67
C LEU A 38 4.66 -7.89 9.03
N ASN A 39 3.66 -8.36 8.28
CA ASN A 39 2.25 -8.01 8.43
C ASN A 39 2.02 -6.48 8.47
N ARG A 40 2.73 -5.74 7.62
CA ARG A 40 2.66 -4.27 7.51
C ARG A 40 1.87 -3.87 6.28
N ASN A 41 1.12 -2.78 6.41
CA ASN A 41 0.45 -2.15 5.27
C ASN A 41 1.50 -1.59 4.29
N PHE A 42 1.37 -1.96 3.01
CA PHE A 42 2.32 -1.58 1.97
C PHE A 42 1.58 -1.06 0.73
N ILE A 43 2.05 0.05 0.17
CA ILE A 43 1.55 0.63 -1.07
C ILE A 43 2.74 0.79 -2.01
N GLY A 44 2.73 0.08 -3.13
CA GLY A 44 3.79 0.11 -4.13
C GLY A 44 3.29 0.68 -5.45
N PHE A 45 4.07 1.56 -6.08
CA PHE A 45 3.86 2.03 -7.44
C PHE A 45 5.00 1.55 -8.34
N GLU A 46 4.67 1.18 -9.57
CA GLU A 46 5.62 0.80 -10.61
C GLU A 46 5.06 1.23 -11.97
N LEU A 47 5.89 1.85 -12.80
CA LEU A 47 5.49 2.34 -14.12
C LEU A 47 5.77 1.30 -15.21
N ASP A 48 6.80 0.47 -15.05
CA ASP A 48 7.12 -0.57 -16.01
C ASP A 48 6.20 -1.78 -15.85
N ASN A 49 5.38 -2.01 -16.87
CA ASN A 49 4.41 -3.10 -16.92
C ASN A 49 5.06 -4.49 -16.77
N THR A 50 6.33 -4.63 -17.17
CA THR A 50 7.10 -5.87 -17.04
C THR A 50 7.37 -6.19 -15.57
N TYR A 51 7.76 -5.19 -14.79
CA TYR A 51 8.02 -5.32 -13.36
C TYR A 51 6.69 -5.44 -12.59
N LEU A 52 5.68 -4.65 -12.95
CA LEU A 52 4.34 -4.72 -12.35
C LEU A 52 3.75 -6.13 -12.43
N LYS A 53 3.83 -6.80 -13.59
CA LYS A 53 3.36 -8.18 -13.79
C LYS A 53 4.13 -9.22 -12.98
N LYS A 54 5.45 -9.03 -12.82
CA LYS A 54 6.29 -9.93 -12.02
C LYS A 54 5.93 -9.82 -10.54
N VAL A 55 5.79 -8.59 -10.05
CA VAL A 55 5.50 -8.32 -8.64
C VAL A 55 4.08 -8.72 -8.26
N SER A 56 3.09 -8.43 -9.12
CA SER A 56 1.71 -8.84 -8.87
C SER A 56 1.59 -10.36 -8.72
N LYS A 57 2.30 -11.14 -9.56
CA LYS A 57 2.36 -12.60 -9.45
C LYS A 57 3.05 -13.07 -8.16
N ALA A 58 4.14 -12.43 -7.77
CA ALA A 58 4.88 -12.79 -6.56
C ALA A 58 4.07 -12.55 -5.28
N LEU A 59 3.36 -11.42 -5.19
CA LEU A 59 2.62 -11.03 -3.98
C LEU A 59 1.25 -11.68 -3.84
N HIS A 60 0.57 -11.99 -4.95
CA HIS A 60 -0.78 -12.60 -4.96
C HIS A 60 -0.78 -14.12 -5.09
N ASN A 61 0.38 -14.77 -5.23
CA ASN A 61 0.48 -16.21 -5.10
C ASN A 61 0.38 -16.61 -3.62
N ASP A 62 -0.79 -16.39 -3.04
CA ASP A 62 -1.20 -17.10 -1.84
C ASP A 62 -1.50 -18.53 -2.27
N THR A 63 -0.50 -19.42 -2.13
CA THR A 63 -0.74 -20.85 -2.24
C THR A 63 -1.71 -21.23 -1.15
N VAL A 64 -2.99 -21.30 -1.52
CA VAL A 64 -4.02 -22.02 -0.77
C VAL A 64 -3.43 -23.41 -0.55
N SER A 65 -3.01 -23.68 0.69
CA SER A 65 -2.50 -24.98 1.11
C SER A 65 -3.66 -25.93 1.32
#